data_AF-A0A4E9DUP7-F1
#
_entry.id   AF-A0A4E9DUP7-F1
#
_cell.length_a   1.000
_cell.length_b   1.000
_cell.length_c   1.000
_cell.angle_alpha   90.00
_cell.angle_beta   90.00
_cell.angle_gamma   90.00
#
_symmetry.space_group_name_H-M   'P 1'
#
loop_
_entity.id
_entity.type
_entity.pdbx_description
1 polymer ?
#
loop_
_entity_poly.entity_id
_entity_poly.type
_entity_poly.pdbx_seq_one_letter_code
_entity_poly.pdbx_strand_id
1 'polypeptide(L)'
;MASGLFANLSGISAWHIPAIFIGTAFTLGGLLPFRSPARAMREYGLPEGIARSEPAQTAFAVYGSRVSAYGLAIWLFYLRRQYDVVDTLLSLLVWWGTADLWICMRAGALSTGIWRFTSSLLLGGWGYLGLTAKGALS
;
A
#
# COMPACT_ATOMS: atom_id res chain seq x y z
N MET A 1 30.09 10.40 5.55
CA MET A 1 29.22 10.20 4.37
C MET A 1 27.80 9.74 4.70
N ALA A 2 27.41 9.58 5.98
CA ALA A 2 26.03 9.25 6.38
C ALA A 2 25.22 10.44 6.96
N SER A 3 25.83 11.62 7.07
CA SER A 3 25.22 12.81 7.69
C SER A 3 24.22 13.56 6.79
N GLY A 4 24.23 13.32 5.48
CA GLY A 4 23.29 13.94 4.52
C GLY A 4 21.94 13.23 4.38
N LEU A 5 21.82 11.99 4.87
CA LEU A 5 20.60 11.19 4.71
C LEU A 5 19.47 11.63 5.66
N PHE A 6 19.84 12.15 6.84
CA PHE A 6 18.89 12.57 7.87
C PHE A 6 18.78 14.10 8.03
N ALA A 7 19.74 14.87 7.50
CA ALA A 7 19.71 16.34 7.53
C ALA A 7 18.64 16.95 6.58
N ASN A 8 18.08 16.17 5.64
CA ASN A 8 17.05 16.60 4.70
C ASN A 8 15.61 16.24 5.12
N LEU A 9 15.41 15.64 6.30
CA LEU A 9 14.06 15.26 6.75
C LEU A 9 13.20 16.46 7.18
N SER A 10 13.80 17.64 7.35
CA SER A 10 13.10 18.91 7.57
C SER A 10 12.46 19.50 6.29
N GLY A 11 12.72 18.90 5.12
CA GLY A 11 12.28 19.40 3.80
C GLY A 11 11.37 18.45 3.02
N ILE A 12 10.86 17.37 3.63
CA ILE A 12 9.85 16.53 2.95
C ILE A 12 8.52 17.29 2.99
N SER A 13 8.19 17.93 1.87
CA SER A 13 6.88 18.55 1.69
C SER A 13 5.78 17.53 2.01
N ALA A 14 4.74 17.96 2.73
CA ALA A 14 3.65 17.09 3.19
C ALA A 14 3.00 16.30 2.02
N TRP A 15 3.13 16.83 0.80
CA TRP A 15 2.75 16.22 -0.46
C TRP A 15 3.33 14.83 -0.72
N HIS A 16 4.53 14.51 -0.19
CA HIS A 16 5.20 13.23 -0.40
C HIS A 16 4.87 12.17 0.66
N ILE A 17 4.24 12.56 1.77
CA ILE A 17 3.97 11.65 2.89
C ILE A 17 3.16 10.42 2.44
N PRO A 18 2.07 10.55 1.66
CA PRO A 18 1.30 9.38 1.23
C PRO A 18 2.11 8.41 0.36
N ALA A 19 2.93 8.92 -0.56
CA ALA A 19 3.77 8.08 -1.42
C ALA A 19 4.82 7.29 -0.61
N ILE A 20 5.52 7.96 0.32
CA ILE A 20 6.53 7.32 1.17
C ILE A 20 5.87 6.30 2.11
N PHE A 21 4.74 6.68 2.72
CA PHE A 21 3.98 5.81 3.62
C PHE A 21 3.53 4.54 2.90
N ILE A 22 2.88 4.67 1.74
CA ILE A 22 2.39 3.51 0.98
C ILE A 22 3.52 2.68 0.40
N GLY A 23 4.54 3.31 -0.19
CA GLY A 23 5.72 2.59 -0.68
C GLY A 23 6.35 1.72 0.41
N THR A 24 6.49 2.26 1.63
CA THR A 24 7.04 1.53 2.78
C THR A 24 6.10 0.46 3.30
N ALA A 25 4.84 0.81 3.55
CA ALA A 25 3.84 -0.08 4.09
C ALA A 25 3.60 -1.28 3.16
N PHE A 26 3.56 -1.08 1.85
CA PHE A 26 3.36 -2.16 0.89
C PHE A 26 4.60 -3.02 0.74
N THR A 27 5.79 -2.41 0.71
CA THR A 27 7.05 -3.16 0.65
C THR A 27 7.18 -4.09 1.84
N LEU A 28 7.11 -3.56 3.07
CA LEU A 28 7.33 -4.32 4.29
C LEU A 28 6.11 -5.17 4.69
N GLY A 29 4.91 -4.61 4.58
CA GLY A 29 3.67 -5.31 4.89
C GLY A 29 3.41 -6.49 3.94
N GLY A 30 3.74 -6.35 2.65
CA GLY A 30 3.65 -7.46 1.69
C GLY A 30 4.65 -8.60 1.96
N LEU A 31 5.71 -8.35 2.76
CA LEU A 31 6.66 -9.38 3.18
C LEU A 31 6.22 -10.14 4.44
N LEU A 32 5.27 -9.59 5.22
CA LEU A 32 4.78 -10.23 6.45
C LEU A 32 4.21 -11.64 6.22
N PRO A 33 3.44 -11.90 5.14
CA PRO A 33 2.92 -13.24 4.84
C PRO A 33 3.97 -14.34 4.72
N PHE A 34 5.22 -14.02 4.34
CA PHE A 34 6.27 -15.03 4.18
C PHE A 34 6.81 -15.55 5.50
N ARG A 35 6.70 -14.76 6.57
CA ARG A 35 7.13 -15.15 7.92
C ARG A 35 5.96 -15.55 8.81
N SER A 36 4.81 -14.93 8.65
CA SER A 36 3.67 -15.10 9.55
C SER A 36 2.34 -14.89 8.80
N PRO A 37 1.96 -15.82 7.90
CA PRO A 37 0.79 -15.66 7.03
C PRO A 37 -0.51 -15.52 7.80
N ALA A 38 -0.74 -16.34 8.84
CA ALA A 38 -1.92 -16.22 9.70
C ALA A 38 -2.01 -14.86 10.42
N ARG A 39 -0.86 -14.28 10.80
CA ARG A 39 -0.81 -12.93 11.38
C ARG A 39 -1.13 -11.88 10.33
N ALA A 40 -0.52 -11.96 9.15
CA ALA A 40 -0.76 -11.03 8.05
C ALA A 40 -2.23 -11.02 7.62
N MET A 41 -2.87 -12.18 7.53
CA MET A 41 -4.29 -12.30 7.19
C MET A 41 -5.21 -11.68 8.26
N ARG A 42 -4.85 -11.81 9.54
CA ARG A 42 -5.58 -11.15 10.64
C ARG A 42 -5.40 -9.63 10.62
N GLU A 43 -4.19 -9.14 10.40
CA GLU A 43 -3.91 -7.71 10.24
C GLU A 43 -4.60 -7.14 8.98
N TYR A 44 -4.76 -7.95 7.93
CA TYR A 44 -5.57 -7.62 6.77
C TYR A 44 -7.07 -7.49 7.10
N GLY A 45 -7.52 -8.11 8.20
CA GLY A 45 -8.91 -8.13 8.66
C GLY A 45 -9.72 -9.30 8.12
N LEU A 46 -9.08 -10.42 7.73
CA LEU A 46 -9.76 -11.64 7.33
C LEU A 46 -10.28 -12.43 8.56
N PRO A 47 -11.44 -13.10 8.44
CA PRO A 47 -11.96 -13.99 9.48
C PRO A 47 -10.99 -15.12 9.87
N GLU A 48 -11.03 -15.51 11.14
CA GLU A 48 -10.13 -16.53 11.70
C GLU A 48 -10.21 -17.88 10.98
N GLY A 49 -11.40 -18.27 10.50
CA GLY A 49 -11.57 -19.50 9.71
C GLY A 49 -10.77 -19.50 8.42
N ILE A 50 -10.60 -18.32 7.79
CA ILE A 50 -9.77 -18.16 6.58
C ILE A 50 -8.29 -18.08 6.98
N ALA A 51 -7.97 -17.33 8.04
CA ALA A 51 -6.59 -17.14 8.50
C ALA A 51 -5.90 -18.44 8.95
N ARG A 52 -6.66 -19.46 9.38
CA ARG A 52 -6.13 -20.79 9.76
C ARG A 52 -5.93 -21.76 8.60
N SER A 53 -6.44 -21.45 7.41
CA SER A 53 -6.35 -22.34 6.25
C SER A 53 -4.97 -22.24 5.58
N GLU A 54 -4.18 -23.32 5.61
CA GLU A 54 -2.87 -23.37 4.94
C GLU A 54 -2.93 -23.06 3.42
N PRO A 55 -3.91 -23.58 2.65
CA PRO A 55 -4.08 -23.17 1.25
C PRO A 55 -4.30 -21.66 1.09
N ALA A 56 -5.12 -21.06 1.97
CA ALA A 56 -5.38 -19.63 1.93
C ALA A 56 -4.14 -18.82 2.31
N GLN A 57 -3.37 -19.27 3.30
CA GLN A 57 -2.09 -18.67 3.68
C GLN A 57 -1.07 -18.68 2.54
N THR A 58 -0.97 -19.79 1.81
CA THR A 58 -0.08 -19.91 0.65
C THR A 58 -0.47 -18.93 -0.45
N ALA A 59 -1.76 -18.88 -0.80
CA ALA A 59 -2.27 -17.90 -1.77
C ALA A 59 -2.06 -16.46 -1.29
N PHE A 60 -2.19 -16.20 0.02
CA PHE A 60 -1.98 -14.89 0.60
C PHE A 60 -0.50 -14.47 0.60
N ALA A 61 0.44 -15.42 0.74
CA ALA A 61 1.88 -15.14 0.59
C ALA A 61 2.26 -14.80 -0.85
N VAL A 62 1.69 -15.53 -1.82
CA VAL A 62 1.77 -15.21 -3.25
C VAL A 62 1.24 -13.79 -3.49
N TYR A 63 0.06 -13.44 -2.96
CA TYR A 63 -0.49 -12.07 -3.02
C TYR A 63 0.45 -11.04 -2.38
N GLY A 64 0.97 -11.30 -1.19
CA GLY A 64 1.93 -10.44 -0.48
C GLY A 64 3.15 -10.09 -1.32
N SER A 65 3.67 -11.05 -2.10
CA SER A 65 4.77 -10.80 -3.05
C SER A 65 4.45 -9.71 -4.06
N ARG A 66 3.21 -9.65 -4.58
CA ARG A 66 2.77 -8.64 -5.55
C ARG A 66 2.62 -7.28 -4.88
N VAL A 67 2.07 -7.26 -3.66
CA VAL A 67 1.97 -6.03 -2.85
C VAL A 67 3.37 -5.46 -2.57
N SER A 68 4.33 -6.30 -2.17
CA SER A 68 5.72 -5.88 -1.97
C SER A 68 6.36 -5.36 -3.25
N ALA A 69 6.18 -6.05 -4.39
CA ALA A 69 6.69 -5.58 -5.67
C ALA A 69 6.11 -4.21 -6.06
N TYR A 70 4.84 -3.97 -5.74
CA TYR A 70 4.18 -2.67 -5.95
C TYR A 70 4.80 -1.56 -5.10
N GLY A 71 5.04 -1.85 -3.81
CA GLY A 71 5.74 -0.92 -2.91
C GLY A 71 7.17 -0.60 -3.38
N LEU A 72 7.89 -1.60 -3.89
CA LEU A 72 9.22 -1.41 -4.49
C LEU A 72 9.16 -0.57 -5.76
N ALA A 73 8.13 -0.74 -6.60
CA ALA A 73 7.93 0.09 -7.77
C ALA A 73 7.72 1.56 -7.39
N ILE A 74 6.87 1.83 -6.39
CA ILE A 74 6.68 3.18 -5.84
C ILE A 74 8.01 3.78 -5.38
N TRP A 75 8.79 3.03 -4.58
CA TRP A 75 10.10 3.50 -4.12
C TRP A 75 11.08 3.76 -5.27
N LEU A 76 11.14 2.87 -6.25
CA LEU A 76 12.05 2.99 -7.39
C LEU A 76 11.76 4.23 -8.23
N PHE A 77 10.48 4.49 -8.54
CA PHE A 77 10.08 5.70 -9.26
C PHE A 77 10.23 6.96 -8.41
N TYR A 78 9.94 6.88 -7.11
CA TYR A 78 10.12 7.98 -6.17
C TYR A 78 11.59 8.41 -6.08
N LEU A 79 12.52 7.46 -5.91
CA LEU A 79 13.96 7.75 -5.85
C LEU A 79 14.51 8.28 -7.18
N ARG A 80 13.90 7.89 -8.31
CA ARG A 80 14.18 8.44 -9.65
C ARG A 80 13.53 9.80 -9.90
N ARG A 81 12.80 10.35 -8.93
CA ARG A 81 12.04 11.61 -9.02
C ARG A 81 10.96 11.60 -10.11
N GLN A 82 10.48 10.43 -10.50
CA GLN A 82 9.37 10.25 -11.46
C GLN A 82 8.04 10.25 -10.69
N TYR A 83 7.70 11.41 -10.13
CA TYR A 83 6.58 11.54 -9.20
C TYR A 83 5.20 11.44 -9.87
N ASP A 84 5.12 11.76 -11.15
CA ASP A 84 3.95 11.52 -12.02
C ASP A 84 3.63 10.03 -12.15
N VAL A 85 4.66 9.19 -12.27
CA VAL A 85 4.51 7.72 -12.27
C VAL A 85 4.10 7.23 -10.90
N VAL A 86 4.66 7.78 -9.83
CA VAL A 86 4.25 7.47 -8.44
C VAL A 86 2.77 7.79 -8.24
N ASP A 87 2.32 8.96 -8.66
CA ASP A 87 0.93 9.38 -8.58
C ASP A 87 0.01 8.48 -9.41
N THR A 88 0.46 8.04 -10.58
CA THR A 88 -0.24 7.02 -11.37
C THR A 88 -0.39 5.71 -10.59
N LEU A 89 0.68 5.21 -9.97
CA LEU A 89 0.62 4.00 -9.15
C LEU A 89 -0.27 4.17 -7.92
N LEU A 90 -0.26 5.33 -7.27
CA LEU A 90 -1.19 5.61 -6.17
C LEU A 90 -2.64 5.62 -6.66
N SER A 91 -2.94 6.19 -7.83
CA SER A 91 -4.31 6.24 -8.36
C SER A 91 -4.94 4.84 -8.56
N LEU A 92 -4.13 3.85 -8.92
CA LEU A 92 -4.57 2.46 -9.09
C LEU A 92 -4.99 1.79 -7.77
N LEU A 93 -4.69 2.38 -6.61
CA LEU A 93 -5.19 1.88 -5.33
C LEU A 93 -6.72 1.87 -5.27
N VAL A 94 -7.40 2.77 -6.00
CA VAL A 94 -8.87 2.76 -6.08
C VAL A 94 -9.38 1.40 -6.57
N TRP A 95 -8.73 0.82 -7.59
CA TRP A 95 -9.10 -0.50 -8.11
C TRP A 95 -8.97 -1.59 -7.05
N TRP A 96 -7.87 -1.56 -6.28
CA TRP A 96 -7.66 -2.52 -5.19
C TRP A 96 -8.68 -2.34 -4.06
N GLY A 97 -8.99 -1.10 -3.68
CA GLY A 97 -10.02 -0.79 -2.70
C GLY A 97 -11.41 -1.28 -3.12
N THR A 98 -11.75 -1.13 -4.41
CA THR A 98 -13.02 -1.64 -4.97
C THR A 98 -13.07 -3.18 -4.93
N ALA A 99 -11.98 -3.84 -5.32
CA ALA A 99 -11.87 -5.29 -5.24
C ALA A 99 -11.98 -5.79 -3.79
N ASP A 100 -11.30 -5.12 -2.86
CA ASP A 100 -11.34 -5.44 -1.43
C ASP A 100 -12.74 -5.31 -0.85
N LEU A 101 -13.46 -4.22 -1.15
CA LEU A 101 -14.83 -4.05 -0.72
C LEU A 101 -15.72 -5.21 -1.19
N TRP A 102 -15.63 -5.56 -2.47
CA TRP A 102 -16.40 -6.64 -3.07
C TRP A 102 -16.11 -8.00 -2.43
N ILE A 103 -14.82 -8.32 -2.22
CA ILE A 103 -14.40 -9.58 -1.62
C ILE A 103 -14.80 -9.65 -0.14
N CYS A 104 -14.56 -8.58 0.62
CA CYS A 104 -14.92 -8.49 2.03
C CYS A 104 -16.43 -8.58 2.25
N MET A 105 -17.24 -8.00 1.35
CA MET A 105 -18.71 -8.17 1.35
C MET A 105 -19.09 -9.64 1.25
N ARG A 106 -18.48 -10.38 0.32
CA ARG A 106 -18.75 -11.82 0.12
C ARG A 106 -18.23 -12.70 1.26
N ALA A 107 -17.16 -12.28 1.92
CA ALA A 107 -16.55 -12.98 3.05
C ALA A 107 -17.21 -12.65 4.40
N GLY A 108 -18.24 -11.79 4.44
CA GLY A 108 -18.90 -11.36 5.68
C GLY A 108 -18.11 -10.37 6.54
N ALA A 109 -17.09 -9.73 5.97
CA ALA A 109 -16.17 -8.79 6.64
C ALA A 109 -16.39 -7.34 6.16
N LEU A 110 -17.65 -6.88 6.11
CA LEU A 110 -18.02 -5.61 5.48
C LEU A 110 -17.31 -4.38 6.08
N SER A 111 -17.15 -4.32 7.40
CA SER A 111 -16.48 -3.19 8.06
C SER A 111 -15.04 -3.02 7.58
N THR A 112 -14.29 -4.11 7.47
CA THR A 112 -12.95 -4.16 6.89
C THR A 112 -12.98 -3.68 5.43
N GLY A 113 -13.92 -4.19 4.63
CA GLY A 113 -14.07 -3.80 3.22
C GLY A 113 -14.29 -2.30 3.04
N ILE A 114 -15.18 -1.70 3.83
CA ILE A 114 -15.46 -0.25 3.78
C ILE A 114 -14.23 0.55 4.16
N TRP A 115 -13.54 0.20 5.25
CA TRP A 115 -12.32 0.89 5.67
C TRP A 115 -11.22 0.86 4.60
N ARG A 116 -11.04 -0.29 3.96
CA ARG A 116 -10.06 -0.47 2.88
C ARG A 116 -10.44 0.33 1.64
N PHE A 117 -11.72 0.37 1.29
CA PHE A 117 -12.20 1.17 0.17
C PHE A 117 -12.01 2.66 0.42
N THR A 118 -12.42 3.17 1.58
CA THR A 118 -12.32 4.60 1.89
C THR A 118 -10.87 5.07 1.95
N SER A 119 -9.98 4.30 2.61
CA SER A 119 -8.54 4.61 2.64
C SER A 119 -7.92 4.56 1.23
N SER A 120 -8.29 3.57 0.42
CA SER A 120 -7.81 3.46 -0.97
C SER A 120 -8.34 4.59 -1.86
N LEU A 121 -9.56 5.06 -1.63
CA LEU A 121 -10.13 6.19 -2.36
C LEU A 121 -9.41 7.50 -2.03
N LEU A 122 -9.05 7.71 -0.76
CA LEU A 122 -8.28 8.89 -0.34
C LEU A 122 -6.87 8.88 -0.95
N LEU A 123 -6.17 7.75 -0.84
CA LEU A 123 -4.80 7.60 -1.36
C LEU A 123 -4.77 7.58 -2.90
N GLY A 124 -5.76 6.93 -3.51
CA GLY A 124 -5.90 6.90 -4.95
C GLY A 124 -6.33 8.24 -5.53
N GLY A 125 -7.22 8.97 -4.85
CA GLY A 125 -7.54 10.35 -5.17
C GLY A 125 -6.31 11.27 -5.07
N TRP A 126 -5.44 11.04 -4.08
CA TRP A 126 -4.18 11.77 -3.96
C TRP A 126 -3.29 11.61 -5.20
N GLY A 127 -3.13 10.37 -5.66
CA GLY A 127 -2.41 10.05 -6.89
C GLY A 127 -3.10 10.61 -8.14
N TYR A 128 -4.41 10.45 -8.27
CA TYR A 128 -5.17 10.95 -9.41
C TYR A 128 -5.05 12.46 -9.59
N LEU A 129 -4.98 13.20 -8.48
CA LEU A 129 -4.81 14.66 -8.47
C LEU A 129 -3.35 15.11 -8.69
N GLY A 130 -2.40 14.18 -8.82
CA GLY A 130 -0.99 14.50 -9.08
C GLY A 130 -0.31 15.22 -7.90
N LEU A 131 -0.74 14.95 -6.66
CA LEU A 131 -0.33 15.74 -5.51
C LEU A 131 1.12 15.47 -5.09
N THR A 132 1.66 14.27 -5.35
CA THR A 132 3.07 13.98 -5.08
C THR A 132 3.97 14.75 -6.03
N ALA A 133 3.61 14.79 -7.32
CA ALA A 133 4.33 15.57 -8.33
C ALA A 133 4.25 17.08 -8.06
N LYS A 134 3.09 17.57 -7.61
CA LYS A 134 2.92 18.97 -7.18
C LYS A 134 3.90 19.37 -6.08
N GLY A 135 4.16 18.48 -5.12
CA GLY A 135 5.11 18.73 -4.03
C GLY A 135 6.56 18.95 -4.45
N ALA A 136 6.94 18.50 -5.65
CA ALA A 136 8.26 18.74 -6.22
C ALA A 136 8.38 20.10 -6.93
N LEU A 137 7.26 20.77 -7.21
CA LEU A 137 7.20 22.08 -7.86
C LEU A 137 7.03 23.24 -6.86
N SER A 138 6.75 22.93 -5.58
CA SER A 138 6.57 23.89 -4.48
C SER A 138 7.84 24.07 -3.66
#